data_AF-A0A534UMV3-F1
#
_entry.id   AF-A0A534UMV3-F1
#
_cell.length_a   1.000
_cell.length_b   1.000
_cell.length_c   1.000
_cell.angle_alpha   90.00
_cell.angle_beta   90.00
_cell.angle_gamma   90.00
#
_symmetry.space_group_name_H-M   'P 1'
#
loop_
_entity.id
_entity.type
_entity.pdbx_description
1 polymer ?
#
loop_
_entity_poly.entity_id
_entity_poly.type
_entity_poly.pdbx_seq_one_letter_code
_entity_poly.pdbx_strand_id
1 'polypeptide(L)'
;MIASPRRGPDGDPGAKGAPSVAVYVKRGDVVSLWDGRAPFAPGDALRLKISPQGFGRVAVASLQGDTITELYAAPVTAHGESVLPPSWTLDGTPGPDVLLLVFSHAPLSEDGLRRASAGLPRTSEVWATRLALTKSGGDR
;
A
#
# COMPACT_ATOMS: atom_id res chain seq x y z
N MET A 1 -20.45 38.96 24.08
CA MET A 1 -20.75 37.74 23.30
C MET A 1 -19.43 37.29 22.68
N ILE A 2 -18.79 36.25 23.23
CA ILE A 2 -17.54 35.66 22.70
C ILE A 2 -17.84 34.17 22.57
N ALA A 3 -17.87 33.68 21.34
CA ALA A 3 -18.14 32.28 21.03
C ALA A 3 -16.82 31.48 21.06
N SER A 4 -16.70 30.57 22.02
CA SER A 4 -15.67 29.54 22.02
C SER A 4 -15.94 28.53 20.90
N PRO A 5 -14.96 28.18 20.04
CA PRO A 5 -15.14 27.04 19.15
C PRO A 5 -15.10 25.73 19.95
N ARG A 6 -16.05 24.86 19.62
CA ARG A 6 -16.37 23.59 20.29
C ARG A 6 -15.18 22.63 20.23
N ARG A 7 -14.76 22.10 21.39
CA ARG A 7 -13.97 20.86 21.47
C ARG A 7 -14.76 19.75 20.77
N GLY A 8 -14.19 19.19 19.71
CA GLY A 8 -14.60 17.88 19.21
C GLY A 8 -14.30 16.80 20.26
N PRO A 9 -14.95 15.63 20.19
CA PRO A 9 -14.87 14.62 21.23
C PRO A 9 -13.42 14.21 21.47
N ASP A 10 -13.06 14.19 22.75
CA ASP A 10 -11.76 13.81 23.28
C ASP A 10 -11.26 12.53 22.61
N GLY A 11 -10.20 12.68 21.82
CA GLY A 11 -9.43 11.56 21.31
C GLY A 11 -8.79 10.86 22.49
N ASP A 12 -9.16 9.59 22.69
CA ASP A 12 -8.37 8.67 23.49
C ASP A 12 -6.90 8.72 22.99
N PRO A 13 -5.90 9.05 23.83
CA PRO A 13 -4.52 9.17 23.40
C PRO A 13 -3.87 7.85 22.91
N GLY A 14 -4.65 6.77 22.80
CA GLY A 14 -4.24 5.46 22.28
C GLY A 14 -4.63 5.14 20.83
N ALA A 15 -5.50 5.91 20.17
CA ALA A 15 -5.94 5.59 18.81
C ALA A 15 -4.91 6.04 17.75
N LYS A 16 -3.79 5.30 17.62
CA LYS A 16 -2.96 5.35 16.41
C LYS A 16 -3.80 4.87 15.22
N GLY A 17 -3.76 5.58 14.09
CA GLY A 17 -4.60 5.30 12.92
C GLY A 17 -4.32 3.94 12.27
N ALA A 18 -5.13 3.53 11.30
CA ALA A 18 -4.82 2.34 10.50
C ALA A 18 -3.66 2.60 9.54
N PRO A 19 -2.80 1.60 9.23
CA PRO A 19 -1.78 1.74 8.21
C PRO A 19 -2.35 2.22 6.88
N SER A 20 -1.57 3.02 6.16
CA SER A 20 -2.01 3.59 4.88
C SER A 20 -0.91 3.53 3.83
N VAL A 21 -1.34 3.58 2.57
CA VAL A 21 -0.47 3.63 1.41
C VAL A 21 -1.01 4.65 0.40
N ALA A 22 -0.11 5.44 -0.16
CA ALA A 22 -0.32 6.33 -1.28
C ALA A 22 0.59 5.90 -2.44
N VAL A 23 0.09 6.02 -3.67
CA VAL A 23 0.82 5.64 -4.89
C VAL A 23 1.16 6.90 -5.67
N TYR A 24 2.45 7.16 -5.86
CA TYR A 24 2.93 8.13 -6.82
C TYR A 24 3.17 7.45 -8.15
N VAL A 25 2.67 8.08 -9.22
CA VAL A 25 2.77 7.59 -10.59
C VAL A 25 3.62 8.56 -11.38
N LYS A 26 4.67 8.06 -12.03
CA LYS A 26 5.42 8.81 -13.02
C LYS A 26 5.02 8.35 -14.42
N ARG A 27 4.57 9.29 -15.25
CA ARG A 27 4.24 9.09 -16.67
C ARG A 27 4.99 10.13 -17.49
N GLY A 28 5.94 9.68 -18.32
CA GLY A 28 6.90 10.58 -18.94
C GLY A 28 7.67 11.36 -17.87
N ASP A 29 7.61 12.69 -17.91
CA ASP A 29 8.28 13.57 -16.94
C ASP A 29 7.36 14.04 -15.78
N VAL A 30 6.09 13.64 -15.78
CA VAL A 30 5.12 14.08 -14.78
C VAL A 30 5.02 13.05 -13.65
N VAL A 31 5.15 13.49 -12.41
CA VAL A 31 4.86 12.70 -11.21
C VAL A 31 3.60 13.23 -10.55
N SER A 32 2.63 12.36 -10.30
CA SER A 32 1.37 12.72 -9.63
C SER A 32 1.00 11.69 -8.55
N LEU A 33 0.20 12.12 -7.58
CA LEU A 33 -0.45 11.21 -6.64
C LEU A 33 -1.64 10.55 -7.34
N TRP A 34 -1.73 9.22 -7.27
CA TRP A 34 -2.87 8.47 -7.77
C TRP A 34 -4.12 8.74 -6.94
N ASP A 35 -5.24 8.96 -7.61
CA ASP A 35 -6.54 9.25 -7.01
C ASP A 35 -7.35 7.99 -6.63
N GLY A 36 -6.80 6.80 -6.89
CA GLY A 36 -7.47 5.52 -6.66
C GLY A 36 -8.42 5.09 -7.77
N ARG A 37 -8.53 5.86 -8.87
CA ARG A 37 -9.52 5.66 -9.94
C ARG A 37 -8.92 5.70 -11.34
N ALA A 38 -7.99 6.61 -11.58
CA ALA A 38 -7.37 6.79 -12.89
C ALA A 38 -6.66 5.49 -13.32
N PRO A 39 -6.87 5.01 -14.55
CA PRO A 39 -6.21 3.80 -15.00
C PRO A 39 -4.71 4.04 -15.21
N PHE A 40 -3.93 3.00 -14.93
CA PHE A 40 -2.50 2.98 -15.21
C PHE A 40 -2.25 2.69 -16.69
N ALA A 41 -1.10 3.12 -17.18
CA ALA A 41 -0.61 2.79 -18.52
C ALA A 41 0.64 1.89 -18.39
N PRO A 42 0.86 0.96 -19.34
CA PRO A 42 2.15 0.29 -19.45
C PRO A 42 3.28 1.32 -19.51
N GLY A 43 4.37 1.06 -18.79
CA GLY A 43 5.50 1.97 -18.65
C GLY A 43 5.36 3.02 -17.54
N ASP A 44 4.19 3.16 -16.90
CA ASP A 44 4.06 3.98 -15.70
C ASP A 44 4.99 3.44 -14.61
N ALA A 45 5.75 4.34 -13.97
CA ALA A 45 6.59 3.97 -12.83
C ALA A 45 5.87 4.31 -11.53
N LEU A 46 5.71 3.31 -10.66
CA LEU A 46 5.00 3.40 -9.40
C LEU A 46 5.96 3.50 -8.23
N ARG A 47 5.69 4.43 -7.32
CA ARG A 47 6.41 4.57 -6.06
C ARG A 47 5.42 4.69 -4.91
N LEU A 48 5.64 3.91 -3.86
CA LEU A 48 4.73 3.84 -2.73
C LEU A 48 5.22 4.74 -1.60
N LYS A 49 4.30 5.51 -1.01
CA LYS A 49 4.48 6.17 0.29
C LYS A 49 3.60 5.47 1.29
N ILE A 50 4.15 5.12 2.44
CA ILE A 50 3.46 4.35 3.46
C ILE A 50 3.41 5.11 4.78
N SER A 51 2.39 4.82 5.59
CA SER A 51 2.36 5.14 7.00
C SER A 51 2.12 3.85 7.80
N PRO A 52 3.14 3.29 8.49
CA PRO A 52 3.04 1.98 9.13
C PRO A 52 2.24 1.93 10.42
N GLN A 53 1.98 3.07 11.08
CA GLN A 53 1.11 3.18 12.26
C GLN A 53 1.40 2.17 13.40
N GLY A 54 2.67 1.87 13.66
CA GLY A 54 3.11 0.97 14.73
C GLY A 54 3.77 -0.31 14.23
N PHE A 55 3.56 -0.70 12.97
CA PHE A 55 4.25 -1.83 12.38
C PHE A 55 5.69 -1.47 12.01
N GLY A 56 6.64 -2.35 12.38
CA GLY A 56 8.06 -2.13 12.16
C GLY A 56 8.59 -2.67 10.83
N ARG A 57 7.74 -3.34 10.05
CA ARG A 57 8.12 -3.95 8.77
C ARG A 57 7.02 -3.78 7.73
N VAL A 58 7.44 -3.81 6.47
CA VAL A 58 6.56 -3.87 5.31
C VAL A 58 7.06 -4.93 4.33
N ALA A 59 6.12 -5.62 3.71
CA ALA A 59 6.33 -6.44 2.53
C ALA A 59 5.38 -5.98 1.42
N VAL A 60 5.87 -5.96 0.18
CA VAL A 60 5.12 -5.66 -1.03
C VAL A 60 5.27 -6.85 -1.97
N ALA A 61 4.16 -7.39 -2.43
CA ALA A 61 4.13 -8.51 -3.36
C ALA A 61 3.20 -8.22 -4.54
N SER A 62 3.53 -8.75 -5.71
CA SER A 62 2.61 -8.84 -6.84
C SER A 62 1.76 -10.10 -6.72
N LEU A 63 0.48 -9.99 -7.05
CA LEU A 63 -0.45 -11.11 -7.19
C LEU A 63 -0.89 -11.22 -8.65
N GLN A 64 -0.60 -12.36 -9.27
CA GLN A 64 -1.01 -12.70 -10.64
C GLN A 64 -1.66 -14.09 -10.63
N GLY A 65 -2.99 -14.13 -10.65
CA GLY A 65 -3.75 -15.36 -10.38
C GLY A 65 -3.41 -15.91 -9.00
N ASP A 66 -2.97 -17.17 -8.95
CA ASP A 66 -2.52 -17.85 -7.72
C ASP A 66 -1.03 -17.62 -7.41
N THR A 67 -0.31 -16.91 -8.29
CA THR A 67 1.11 -16.62 -8.12
C THR A 67 1.29 -15.39 -7.24
N ILE A 68 2.11 -15.53 -6.19
CA ILE A 68 2.56 -14.43 -5.34
C ILE A 68 4.06 -14.25 -5.56
N THR A 69 4.48 -13.03 -5.89
CA THR A 69 5.89 -12.70 -6.05
C THR A 69 6.25 -11.56 -5.11
N GLU A 70 7.11 -11.81 -4.13
CA GLU A 70 7.63 -10.75 -3.28
C GLU A 70 8.50 -9.80 -4.12
N LEU A 71 8.14 -8.52 -4.11
CA LEU A 71 8.85 -7.47 -4.83
C LEU A 71 9.80 -6.70 -3.92
N TYR A 72 9.47 -6.61 -2.63
CA TYR A 72 10.24 -5.89 -1.62
C TYR A 72 9.81 -6.29 -0.21
N ALA A 73 10.78 -6.44 0.69
CA ALA A 73 10.54 -6.58 2.12
C ALA A 73 11.64 -5.89 2.92
N ALA A 74 11.26 -5.09 3.92
CA ALA A 74 12.23 -4.35 4.72
C ALA A 74 11.69 -3.93 6.10
N PRO A 75 12.57 -3.66 7.08
CA PRO A 75 12.21 -2.86 8.23
C PRO A 75 11.84 -1.42 7.81
N VAL A 76 10.94 -0.80 8.57
CA VAL A 76 10.50 0.59 8.38
C VAL A 76 10.37 1.30 9.72
N THR A 77 10.45 2.63 9.72
CA THR A 77 10.16 3.40 10.93
C THR A 77 8.68 3.24 11.26
N ALA A 78 8.38 2.73 12.45
CA ALA A 78 7.01 2.38 12.85
C ALA A 78 6.04 3.58 12.86
N HIS A 79 6.57 4.80 12.92
CA HIS A 79 5.79 6.03 13.00
C HIS A 79 6.23 7.03 11.92
N GLY A 80 5.27 7.82 11.45
CA GLY A 80 5.47 8.78 10.36
C GLY A 80 5.12 8.22 8.98
N GLU A 81 5.47 9.00 7.96
CA GLU A 81 5.37 8.60 6.57
C GLU A 81 6.77 8.35 6.00
N SER A 82 6.89 7.36 5.13
CA SER A 82 8.14 7.11 4.40
C SER A 82 7.85 6.64 2.99
N VAL A 83 8.70 7.06 2.05
CA VAL A 83 8.66 6.59 0.66
C VAL A 83 9.49 5.32 0.56
N LEU A 84 8.93 4.28 -0.07
CA LEU A 84 9.66 3.06 -0.33
C LEU A 84 10.74 3.30 -1.39
N PRO A 85 11.97 2.80 -1.21
CA PRO A 85 13.06 3.01 -2.16
C PRO A 85 12.76 2.54 -3.59
N PRO A 86 12.15 1.34 -3.80
CA PRO A 86 11.88 0.86 -5.15
C PRO A 86 10.93 1.76 -5.94
N SER A 87 11.10 1.72 -7.25
CA SER A 87 10.14 2.18 -8.23
C SER A 87 9.84 1.00 -9.15
N TRP A 88 8.58 0.62 -9.29
CA TRP A 88 8.17 -0.50 -10.13
C TRP A 88 7.55 0.01 -11.41
N THR A 89 8.12 -0.40 -12.55
CA THR A 89 7.55 -0.07 -13.85
C THR A 89 6.48 -1.10 -14.20
N LEU A 90 5.29 -0.64 -14.54
CA LEU A 90 4.22 -1.53 -15.00
C LEU A 90 4.54 -2.06 -16.39
N ASP A 91 4.40 -3.38 -16.55
CA ASP A 91 4.57 -4.03 -17.84
C ASP A 91 3.30 -3.89 -18.70
N GLY A 92 3.39 -4.35 -19.95
CA GLY A 92 2.27 -4.40 -20.88
C GLY A 92 1.41 -5.66 -20.76
N THR A 93 1.64 -6.52 -19.76
CA THR A 93 0.93 -7.79 -19.63
C THR A 93 -0.55 -7.53 -19.34
N PRO A 94 -1.49 -8.05 -20.16
CA PRO A 94 -2.91 -7.91 -19.90
C PRO A 94 -3.33 -8.64 -18.61
N GLY A 95 -4.30 -8.08 -17.90
CA GLY A 95 -4.86 -8.68 -16.68
C GLY A 95 -4.79 -7.74 -15.47
N PRO A 96 -5.44 -8.14 -14.36
CA PRO A 96 -5.39 -7.38 -13.12
C PRO A 96 -4.00 -7.51 -12.50
N ASP A 97 -3.26 -6.40 -12.43
CA ASP A 97 -2.10 -6.31 -11.57
C ASP A 97 -2.57 -5.92 -10.17
N VAL A 98 -2.29 -6.75 -9.18
CA VAL A 98 -2.63 -6.46 -7.80
C VAL A 98 -1.37 -6.44 -6.96
N LEU A 99 -1.12 -5.32 -6.27
CA LEU A 99 -0.11 -5.27 -5.23
C LEU A 99 -0.72 -5.62 -3.89
N LEU A 100 -0.16 -6.61 -3.21
CA LEU A 100 -0.38 -6.85 -1.80
C LEU A 100 0.63 -6.04 -0.99
N LEU A 101 0.14 -5.26 -0.04
CA LEU A 101 0.96 -4.64 0.99
C LEU A 101 0.65 -5.28 2.32
N VAL A 102 1.68 -5.69 3.04
CA VAL A 102 1.56 -6.29 4.37
C VAL A 102 2.48 -5.56 5.33
N PHE A 103 1.89 -5.03 6.39
CA PHE A 103 2.59 -4.45 7.52
C PHE A 103 2.60 -5.45 8.68
N SER A 104 3.74 -5.63 9.33
CA SER A 104 3.91 -6.61 10.41
C SER A 104 4.96 -6.16 11.42
N HIS A 105 4.96 -6.80 12.60
CA HIS A 105 6.02 -6.63 13.59
C HIS A 105 7.26 -7.51 13.31
N ALA A 106 7.08 -8.65 12.63
CA ALA A 106 8.13 -9.60 12.31
C ALA A 106 8.20 -9.90 10.79
N PRO A 107 9.35 -10.37 10.26
CA PRO A 107 9.44 -10.82 8.87
C PRO A 107 8.39 -11.90 8.57
N LEU A 108 7.81 -11.87 7.37
CA LEU A 108 6.86 -12.88 6.91
C LEU A 108 7.58 -13.91 6.05
N SER A 109 7.22 -15.18 6.21
CA SER A 109 7.56 -16.22 5.24
C SER A 109 6.63 -16.14 4.02
N GLU A 110 6.96 -16.88 2.96
CA GLU A 110 6.09 -17.02 1.79
C GLU A 110 4.68 -17.49 2.18
N ASP A 111 4.56 -18.50 3.06
CA ASP A 111 3.27 -18.94 3.60
C ASP A 111 2.54 -17.83 4.38
N GLY A 112 3.30 -16.97 5.06
CA GLY A 112 2.77 -15.78 5.71
C GLY A 112 2.13 -14.82 4.71
N LEU A 113 2.82 -14.55 3.59
CA LEU A 113 2.27 -13.73 2.50
C LEU A 113 1.06 -14.38 1.84
N ARG A 114 1.07 -15.71 1.63
CA ARG A 114 -0.09 -16.46 1.09
C ARG A 114 -1.31 -16.35 2.02
N ARG A 115 -1.12 -16.51 3.34
CA ARG A 115 -2.21 -16.32 4.32
C ARG A 115 -2.69 -14.87 4.35
N ALA A 116 -1.77 -13.90 4.33
CA ALA A 116 -2.12 -12.48 4.32
C ALA A 116 -2.88 -12.08 3.05
N SER A 117 -2.49 -12.64 1.89
CA SER A 117 -3.20 -12.39 0.64
C SER A 117 -4.62 -12.93 0.70
N ALA A 118 -4.82 -14.16 1.20
CA ALA A 118 -6.15 -14.78 1.28
C ALA A 118 -7.07 -14.12 2.31
N GLY A 119 -6.56 -13.81 3.50
CA GLY A 119 -7.37 -13.33 4.63
C GLY A 119 -7.48 -11.83 4.77
N LEU A 120 -6.57 -11.05 4.16
CA LEU A 120 -6.44 -9.60 4.35
C LEU A 120 -6.60 -9.15 5.83
N PRO A 121 -5.81 -9.74 6.75
CA PRO A 121 -5.96 -9.47 8.17
C PRO A 121 -5.80 -7.98 8.46
N ARG A 122 -6.54 -7.49 9.46
CA ARG A 122 -6.42 -6.13 10.01
C ARG A 122 -6.31 -6.21 11.54
N THR A 123 -5.31 -6.96 12.00
CA THR A 123 -5.07 -7.21 13.44
C THR A 123 -3.92 -6.36 13.94
N SER A 124 -3.61 -6.43 15.23
CA SER A 124 -2.43 -5.80 15.82
C SER A 124 -1.11 -6.42 15.36
N GLU A 125 -1.12 -7.68 14.88
CA GLU A 125 0.10 -8.39 14.49
C GLU A 125 0.44 -8.24 13.01
N VAL A 126 -0.60 -8.25 12.18
CA VAL A 126 -0.49 -8.17 10.73
C VAL A 126 -1.65 -7.35 10.19
N TRP A 127 -1.31 -6.38 9.35
CA TRP A 127 -2.27 -5.61 8.60
C TRP A 127 -1.96 -5.72 7.11
N ALA A 128 -2.94 -6.11 6.30
CA ALA A 128 -2.78 -6.30 4.88
C ALA A 128 -3.84 -5.55 4.06
N THR A 129 -3.43 -5.04 2.90
CA THR A 129 -4.33 -4.45 1.91
C THR A 129 -3.87 -4.78 0.50
N ARG A 130 -4.80 -4.67 -0.46
CA ARG A 130 -4.53 -4.81 -1.88
C ARG A 130 -4.70 -3.47 -2.58
N LEU A 131 -3.86 -3.22 -3.58
CA LEU A 131 -4.02 -2.14 -4.54
C LEU A 131 -4.26 -2.78 -5.90
N ALA A 132 -5.46 -2.58 -6.45
CA ALA A 132 -5.76 -2.99 -7.81
C ALA A 132 -5.21 -1.94 -8.77
N LEU A 133 -4.33 -2.37 -9.67
CA LEU A 133 -3.69 -1.54 -10.67
C LEU A 133 -4.40 -1.77 -12.01
N THR A 134 -5.56 -1.16 -12.18
CA THR A 134 -6.34 -1.28 -13.41
C THR A 134 -5.59 -0.61 -14.57
N LYS A 135 -5.19 -1.40 -15.56
CA LYS A 135 -4.52 -0.90 -16.78
C LYS A 135 -5.54 -0.39 -17.80
N SER A 136 -5.15 0.66 -18.52
CA SER A 136 -5.85 1.20 -19.68
C SER A 136 -5.80 0.16 -20.82
N GLY A 137 -6.94 -0.32 -21.29
CA GLY A 137 -7.02 -1.24 -22.45
C GLY A 137 -7.08 -2.74 -22.14
N GLY A 138 -7.37 -3.13 -20.88
CA GLY A 138 -7.56 -4.54 -20.49
C GLY A 138 -8.92 -5.15 -20.83
N ASP A 139 -9.76 -4.46 -21.59
CA ASP A 139 -11.07 -4.93 -22.04
C ASP A 139 -11.01 -5.13 -23.56
N ARG A 140 -10.56 -6.30 -23.99
CA ARG A 140 -10.68 -6.79 -25.36
C ARG A 140 -10.83 -8.30 -25.40
#